data_AF-A0A267FF88-F1
#
_entry.id   AF-A0A267FF88-F1
#
_cell.length_a   1.000
_cell.length_b   1.000
_cell.length_c   1.000
_cell.angle_alpha   90.00
_cell.angle_beta   90.00
_cell.angle_gamma   90.00
#
_symmetry.space_group_name_H-M   'P 1'
#
loop_
_entity.id
_entity.type
_entity.pdbx_description
1 polymer ?
#
loop_
_entity_poly.entity_id
_entity_poly.type
_entity_poly.pdbx_seq_one_letter_code
_entity_poly.pdbx_strand_id
1 'polypeptide(L)'
;MRPFYLKLDELYPHRKYGCLGSKPLHQVKIDWQKDFLDVYRNRKKFTFVFHSELSHEDNYYLSPMDADLLAYLRYLKESKHLDDSILILMSDHGHRYAKTRSTLQGKYEERLPFLGIALPKRLKDAHPIETKQLIKNQNRLITPLDLHATMRHAAEFFTPQPPPQHQENTKTTSKREAGVSLFTPISEKRNCAQIGIEAHWCACLAWQSLSPLGTNVKTIGYYVVAQFNAQTEKHRDQCAELTFSKLLAVDGYAPSTKILSFKASADADGRNPDFSDTMSAGYRLYRLTIETLPNHGHYEVTVQEDIASHRLSMDINSVSRVNAYRQQAACLGDKLPHLRALCYCLHQKSEEQKAVKSGSGASIK
;
A
#
# COMPACT_ATOMS: atom_id res chain seq x y z
N MET A 1 29.11 2.92 10.78
CA MET A 1 29.60 1.68 11.44
C MET A 1 30.18 0.62 10.50
N ARG A 2 30.06 0.70 9.16
CA ARG A 2 30.66 -0.31 8.24
C ARG A 2 32.17 -0.53 8.43
N PRO A 3 33.02 0.51 8.58
CA PRO A 3 34.45 0.30 8.82
C PRO A 3 34.76 -0.52 10.07
N PHE A 4 33.96 -0.34 11.13
CA PHE A 4 34.09 -1.12 12.36
C PHE A 4 33.84 -2.61 12.09
N TYR A 5 32.78 -2.97 11.37
CA TYR A 5 32.46 -4.37 11.08
C TYR A 5 33.45 -5.02 10.12
N LEU A 6 33.96 -4.28 9.12
CA LEU A 6 35.03 -4.77 8.26
C LEU A 6 36.30 -5.10 9.07
N LYS A 7 36.67 -4.24 10.03
CA LYS A 7 37.80 -4.51 10.92
C LYS A 7 37.53 -5.66 11.89
N LEU A 8 36.28 -5.77 12.35
CA LEU A 8 35.85 -6.87 13.22
C LEU A 8 35.99 -8.22 12.51
N ASP A 9 35.55 -8.32 11.25
CA ASP A 9 35.65 -9.54 10.44
C ASP A 9 37.11 -9.93 10.17
N GLU A 10 38.00 -8.95 10.00
CA GLU A 10 39.45 -9.16 9.88
C GLU A 10 40.06 -9.71 11.18
N LEU A 11 39.69 -9.16 12.34
CA LEU A 11 40.23 -9.55 13.65
C LEU A 11 39.64 -10.88 14.16
N TYR A 12 38.42 -11.22 13.78
CA TYR A 12 37.69 -12.39 14.24
C TYR A 12 37.08 -13.19 13.08
N PRO A 13 37.91 -13.79 12.21
CA PRO A 13 37.45 -14.45 10.98
C PRO A 13 36.57 -15.69 11.22
N HIS A 14 36.63 -16.26 12.42
CA HIS A 14 35.81 -17.41 12.82
C HIS A 14 34.66 -17.04 13.76
N ARG A 15 34.29 -15.76 13.84
CA ARG A 15 33.15 -15.33 14.66
C ARG A 15 31.88 -16.02 14.15
N LYS A 16 31.02 -16.43 15.08
CA LYS A 16 29.69 -16.93 14.74
C LYS A 16 28.92 -15.83 14.02
N TYR A 17 28.36 -16.14 12.86
CA TYR A 17 27.52 -15.22 12.09
C TYR A 17 26.41 -14.65 12.98
N GLY A 18 26.21 -13.33 12.93
CA GLY A 18 25.22 -12.63 13.74
C GLY A 18 25.63 -12.34 15.19
N CYS A 19 26.85 -12.70 15.62
CA CYS A 19 27.32 -12.47 16.99
C CYS A 19 28.66 -11.71 17.05
N LEU A 20 28.85 -11.01 18.17
CA LEU A 20 30.14 -10.51 18.66
C LEU A 20 30.39 -11.09 20.06
N GLY A 21 31.31 -12.06 20.14
CA GLY A 21 31.48 -12.87 21.34
C GLY A 21 30.19 -13.65 21.65
N SER A 22 29.70 -13.52 22.88
CA SER A 22 28.46 -14.16 23.34
C SER A 22 27.19 -13.35 23.06
N LYS A 23 27.30 -12.13 22.53
CA LYS A 23 26.14 -11.25 22.29
C LYS A 23 25.74 -11.23 20.80
N PRO A 24 24.44 -11.28 20.46
CA PRO A 24 23.96 -10.97 19.12
C PRO A 24 24.36 -9.56 18.69
N LEU A 25 24.77 -9.38 17.43
CA LEU A 25 25.32 -8.11 16.97
C LEU A 25 24.27 -7.00 16.92
N HIS A 26 23.00 -7.32 16.67
CA HIS A 26 21.92 -6.33 16.73
C HIS A 26 21.73 -5.79 18.14
N GLN A 27 21.91 -6.62 19.18
CA GLN A 27 21.89 -6.17 20.57
C GLN A 27 23.09 -5.27 20.89
N VAL A 28 24.30 -5.61 20.42
CA VAL A 28 25.47 -4.73 20.60
C VAL A 28 25.23 -3.35 19.99
N LYS A 29 24.64 -3.29 18.79
CA LYS A 29 24.24 -2.04 18.13
C LYS A 29 23.17 -1.26 18.91
N ILE A 30 22.22 -1.95 19.53
CA ILE A 30 21.20 -1.34 20.37
C ILE A 30 21.83 -0.79 21.66
N ASP A 31 22.69 -1.56 22.34
CA ASP A 31 23.38 -1.16 23.56
C ASP A 31 24.20 0.13 23.33
N TRP A 32 24.98 0.21 22.24
CA TRP A 32 25.70 1.44 21.90
C TRP A 32 24.80 2.64 21.62
N GLN A 33 23.61 2.44 21.05
CA GLN A 33 22.65 3.53 20.89
C GLN A 33 22.13 4.00 22.23
N LYS A 34 21.82 3.08 23.15
CA LYS A 34 21.36 3.45 24.51
C LYS A 34 22.43 4.28 25.22
N ASP A 35 23.68 3.83 25.20
CA ASP A 35 24.81 4.55 25.81
C ASP A 35 24.99 5.94 25.19
N PHE A 36 24.98 6.05 23.86
CA PHE A 36 25.09 7.34 23.17
C PHE A 36 23.96 8.29 23.56
N LEU A 37 22.72 7.81 23.59
CA LEU A 37 21.56 8.63 23.92
C LEU A 37 21.60 9.12 25.37
N ASP A 38 22.01 8.25 26.30
CA ASP A 38 22.12 8.56 27.73
C ASP A 38 23.28 9.50 28.06
N VAL A 39 24.49 9.23 27.55
CA VAL A 39 25.67 10.06 27.79
C VAL A 39 25.45 11.49 27.28
N TYR A 40 24.85 11.62 26.10
CA TYR A 40 24.63 12.93 25.47
C TYR A 40 23.23 13.49 25.73
N ARG A 41 22.52 13.08 26.81
CA ARG A 41 21.11 13.42 27.08
C ARG A 41 20.76 14.89 26.79
N ASN A 42 21.57 15.82 27.27
CA ASN A 42 21.33 17.27 27.18
C ASN A 42 22.07 17.97 26.03
N ARG A 43 22.43 17.24 24.96
CA ARG A 43 23.11 17.79 23.78
C ARG A 43 22.31 17.49 22.53
N LYS A 44 22.31 18.44 21.58
CA LYS A 44 21.82 18.18 20.21
C LYS A 44 22.68 17.06 19.61
N LYS A 45 22.03 16.06 19.03
CA LYS A 45 22.68 14.85 18.53
C LYS A 45 21.89 14.25 17.39
N PHE A 46 22.59 13.52 16.55
CA PHE A 46 22.05 12.74 15.44
C PHE A 46 22.65 11.34 15.52
N THR A 47 21.81 10.31 15.42
CA THR A 47 22.25 8.93 15.37
C THR A 47 21.60 8.22 14.19
N PHE A 48 22.39 7.40 13.51
CA PHE A 48 21.94 6.54 12.42
C PHE A 48 22.53 5.15 12.62
N VAL A 49 21.65 4.16 12.77
CA VAL A 49 22.07 2.77 12.92
C VAL A 49 21.40 1.89 11.87
N PHE A 50 22.24 1.11 11.20
CA PHE A 50 21.86 0.24 10.11
C PHE A 50 21.98 -1.22 10.52
N HIS A 51 20.85 -1.92 10.55
CA HIS A 51 20.74 -3.33 10.86
C HIS A 51 20.55 -4.12 9.56
N SER A 52 21.56 -4.88 9.15
CA SER A 52 21.53 -5.69 7.92
C SER A 52 21.75 -7.18 8.18
N GLU A 53 22.54 -7.57 9.17
CA GLU A 53 22.96 -8.98 9.32
C GLU A 53 21.81 -9.99 9.40
N LEU A 54 20.71 -9.65 10.08
CA LEU A 54 19.57 -10.57 10.26
C LEU A 54 18.54 -10.52 9.13
N SER A 55 18.69 -9.60 8.17
CA SER A 55 17.71 -9.36 7.09
C SER A 55 18.31 -9.47 5.69
N HIS A 56 19.64 -9.41 5.56
CA HIS A 56 20.30 -9.28 4.27
C HIS A 56 20.12 -10.53 3.40
N GLU A 57 20.33 -11.72 3.96
CA GLU A 57 20.28 -12.97 3.17
C GLU A 57 18.89 -13.63 3.19
N ASP A 58 18.26 -13.70 4.37
CA ASP A 58 16.95 -14.34 4.56
C ASP A 58 16.18 -13.64 5.70
N ASN A 59 14.89 -13.39 5.48
CA ASN A 59 14.00 -12.82 6.49
C ASN A 59 13.72 -13.78 7.65
N TYR A 60 13.98 -15.09 7.50
CA TYR A 60 13.82 -16.09 8.56
C TYR A 60 14.54 -15.70 9.86
N TYR A 61 15.68 -15.02 9.75
CA TYR A 61 16.50 -14.62 10.91
C TYR A 61 16.04 -13.32 11.58
N LEU A 62 14.93 -12.72 11.14
CA LEU A 62 14.39 -11.49 11.73
C LEU A 62 13.64 -11.73 13.05
N SER A 63 13.01 -12.90 13.22
CA SER A 63 12.17 -13.17 14.41
C SER A 63 12.90 -12.95 15.75
N PRO A 64 14.18 -13.32 15.93
CA PRO A 64 14.93 -13.01 17.15
C PRO A 64 15.10 -11.51 17.45
N MET A 65 15.06 -10.63 16.44
CA MET A 65 15.22 -9.18 16.64
C MET A 65 13.92 -8.49 17.05
N ASP A 66 12.75 -9.10 16.82
CA ASP A 66 11.45 -8.47 17.02
C ASP A 66 11.23 -8.01 18.47
N ALA A 67 11.43 -8.93 19.43
CA ALA A 67 11.30 -8.63 20.86
C ALA A 67 12.33 -7.59 21.34
N ASP A 68 13.56 -7.64 20.82
CA ASP A 68 14.62 -6.70 21.16
C ASP A 68 14.36 -5.30 20.60
N LEU A 69 13.82 -5.21 19.37
CA LEU A 69 13.41 -3.95 18.77
C LEU A 69 12.27 -3.33 19.56
N LEU A 70 11.27 -4.11 19.96
CA LEU A 70 10.19 -3.62 20.83
C LEU A 70 10.73 -3.11 22.17
N ALA A 71 11.64 -3.87 22.80
CA ALA A 71 12.26 -3.46 24.06
C ALA A 71 13.06 -2.15 23.89
N TYR A 72 13.76 -1.97 22.78
CA TYR A 72 14.45 -0.73 22.47
C TYR A 72 13.50 0.45 22.27
N LEU A 73 12.42 0.27 21.51
CA LEU A 73 11.41 1.32 21.30
C LEU A 73 10.70 1.71 22.61
N ARG A 74 10.44 0.74 23.50
CA ARG A 74 9.93 1.00 24.86
C ARG A 74 10.92 1.79 25.68
N TYR A 75 12.20 1.40 25.69
CA TYR A 75 13.26 2.14 26.36
C TYR A 75 13.32 3.61 25.88
N LEU A 76 13.29 3.85 24.57
CA LEU A 76 13.30 5.22 24.03
C LEU A 76 12.13 6.07 24.57
N LYS A 77 10.95 5.48 24.66
CA LYS A 77 9.74 6.13 25.17
C LYS A 77 9.80 6.34 26.69
N GLU A 78 10.06 5.29 27.45
CA GLU A 78 10.02 5.28 28.92
C GLU A 78 11.14 6.12 29.53
N SER A 79 12.33 6.12 28.91
CA SER A 79 13.46 6.95 29.32
C SER A 79 13.39 8.39 28.79
N LYS A 80 12.28 8.77 28.16
CA LYS A 80 11.96 10.12 27.63
C LYS A 80 12.89 10.61 26.51
N HIS A 81 13.61 9.70 25.84
CA HIS A 81 14.42 10.05 24.67
C HIS A 81 13.56 10.50 23.47
N LEU A 82 12.28 10.13 23.42
CA LEU A 82 11.34 10.55 22.38
C LEU A 82 10.56 11.84 22.68
N ASP A 83 10.79 12.48 23.84
CA ASP A 83 10.04 13.68 24.22
C ASP A 83 10.46 14.93 23.41
N ASP A 84 11.69 14.92 22.87
CA ASP A 84 12.29 16.01 22.10
C ASP A 84 12.99 15.55 20.81
N SER A 85 12.82 14.28 20.44
CA SER A 85 13.49 13.67 19.28
C SER A 85 12.49 13.19 18.23
N ILE A 86 12.86 13.33 16.95
CA ILE A 86 12.17 12.67 15.84
C ILE A 86 12.79 11.29 15.65
N LEU A 87 11.98 10.24 15.70
CA LEU A 87 12.40 8.87 15.40
C LEU A 87 11.96 8.51 13.98
N ILE A 88 12.91 8.04 13.17
CA ILE A 88 12.66 7.47 11.84
C ILE A 88 13.08 6.00 11.90
N LEU A 89 12.14 5.10 11.68
CA LEU A 89 12.37 3.67 11.52
C LEU A 89 12.09 3.30 10.08
N MET A 90 13.10 2.84 9.34
CA MET A 90 12.98 2.60 7.90
C MET A 90 13.76 1.36 7.45
N SER A 91 13.33 0.78 6.34
CA SER A 91 14.12 -0.14 5.53
C SER A 91 14.68 0.60 4.32
N ASP A 92 15.86 0.21 3.83
CA ASP A 92 16.44 0.73 2.61
C ASP A 92 15.81 0.10 1.35
N HIS A 93 15.47 -1.18 1.44
CA HIS A 93 14.70 -1.92 0.44
C HIS A 93 13.87 -3.04 1.10
N GLY A 94 12.98 -3.69 0.36
CA GLY A 94 12.37 -4.94 0.80
C GLY A 94 13.27 -6.16 0.50
N HIS A 95 12.78 -7.37 0.71
CA HIS A 95 13.64 -8.56 0.66
C HIS A 95 14.18 -8.87 -0.76
N ARG A 96 15.51 -8.82 -0.95
CA ARG A 96 16.16 -8.91 -2.29
C ARG A 96 16.71 -10.30 -2.65
N TYR A 97 17.04 -11.15 -1.67
CA TYR A 97 17.98 -12.26 -1.90
C TYR A 97 17.42 -13.68 -1.73
N ALA A 98 16.24 -13.87 -1.13
CA ALA A 98 15.63 -15.19 -0.98
C ALA A 98 14.78 -15.64 -2.19
N LYS A 99 14.44 -16.94 -2.22
CA LYS A 99 13.48 -17.54 -3.17
C LYS A 99 12.15 -16.78 -3.25
N THR A 100 11.72 -16.17 -2.14
CA THR A 100 10.51 -15.35 -2.07
C THR A 100 10.56 -14.19 -3.06
N ARG A 101 11.74 -13.63 -3.36
CA ARG A 101 11.93 -12.56 -4.36
C ARG A 101 11.51 -12.98 -5.77
N SER A 102 11.63 -14.26 -6.11
CA SER A 102 11.19 -14.82 -7.38
C SER A 102 9.67 -15.03 -7.46
N THR A 103 8.90 -14.61 -6.46
CA THR A 103 7.45 -14.57 -6.53
C THR A 103 6.98 -13.17 -6.91
N LEU A 104 5.76 -13.05 -7.43
CA LEU A 104 5.15 -11.74 -7.67
C LEU A 104 5.03 -10.91 -6.38
N GLN A 105 4.68 -11.55 -5.26
CA GLN A 105 4.61 -10.88 -3.96
C GLN A 105 5.98 -10.33 -3.54
N GLY A 106 7.04 -11.14 -3.65
CA GLY A 106 8.41 -10.68 -3.35
C GLY A 106 8.90 -9.57 -4.27
N LYS A 107 8.47 -9.56 -5.55
CA LYS A 107 8.69 -8.42 -6.48
C LYS A 107 8.07 -7.14 -5.92
N TYR A 108 6.88 -7.17 -5.34
CA TYR A 108 6.27 -6.00 -4.72
C TYR A 108 6.94 -5.59 -3.42
N GLU A 109 7.20 -6.55 -2.53
CA GLU A 109 7.80 -6.29 -1.23
C GLU A 109 9.18 -5.62 -1.36
N GLU A 110 10.02 -6.05 -2.30
CA GLU A 110 11.30 -5.39 -2.60
C GLU A 110 11.17 -3.88 -2.86
N ARG A 111 10.11 -3.48 -3.59
CA ARG A 111 9.87 -2.11 -4.06
C ARG A 111 9.13 -1.24 -3.04
N LEU A 112 8.61 -1.84 -1.97
CA LEU A 112 7.78 -1.18 -0.96
C LEU A 112 8.40 -1.33 0.43
N PRO A 113 9.57 -0.71 0.69
CA PRO A 113 10.19 -0.76 2.01
C PRO A 113 9.35 -0.03 3.06
N PHE A 114 9.45 -0.48 4.31
CA PHE A 114 8.81 0.14 5.45
C PHE A 114 9.40 1.52 5.76
N LEU A 115 8.54 2.48 6.12
CA LEU A 115 8.90 3.77 6.70
C LEU A 115 7.91 4.14 7.82
N GLY A 116 8.42 4.37 9.01
CA GLY A 116 7.70 4.92 10.16
C GLY A 116 8.39 6.15 10.70
N ILE A 117 7.61 7.20 11.02
CA ILE A 117 8.11 8.45 11.59
C ILE A 117 7.30 8.77 12.84
N ALA A 118 7.97 8.95 13.97
CA ALA A 118 7.36 9.41 15.21
C ALA A 118 7.87 10.81 15.57
N LEU A 119 6.92 11.73 15.75
CA LEU A 119 7.19 13.10 16.17
C LEU A 119 6.94 13.28 17.68
N PRO A 120 7.78 14.05 18.39
CA PRO A 120 7.56 14.37 19.79
C PRO A 120 6.29 15.23 19.94
N LYS A 121 5.60 15.12 21.08
CA LYS A 121 4.34 15.87 21.32
C LYS A 121 4.54 17.37 21.12
N ARG A 122 5.64 17.92 21.65
CA ARG A 122 5.95 19.34 21.59
C ARG A 122 6.06 19.85 20.15
N LEU A 123 6.66 19.08 19.24
CA LEU A 123 6.78 19.46 17.83
C LEU A 123 5.40 19.41 17.15
N LYS A 124 4.59 18.39 17.45
CA LYS A 124 3.23 18.30 16.91
C LYS A 124 2.36 19.49 17.33
N ASP A 125 2.47 19.92 18.59
CA ASP A 125 1.73 21.07 19.12
C ASP A 125 2.23 22.40 18.53
N ALA A 126 3.55 22.55 18.33
CA ALA A 126 4.16 23.78 17.79
C ALA A 126 4.02 23.91 16.26
N HIS A 127 3.95 22.79 15.54
CA HIS A 127 3.90 22.71 14.08
C HIS A 127 2.68 21.88 13.60
N PRO A 128 1.44 22.33 13.91
CA PRO A 128 0.24 21.56 13.62
C PRO A 128 -0.05 21.44 12.11
N ILE A 129 0.39 22.42 11.30
CA ILE A 129 0.19 22.40 9.85
C ILE A 129 1.05 21.29 9.22
N GLU A 130 2.35 21.28 9.54
CA GLU A 130 3.35 20.31 9.09
C GLU A 130 2.98 18.91 9.55
N THR A 131 2.52 18.77 10.80
CA THR A 131 2.03 17.50 11.35
C THR A 131 0.84 16.97 10.56
N LYS A 132 -0.11 17.84 10.20
CA LYS A 132 -1.27 17.47 9.37
C LYS A 132 -0.84 17.02 7.97
N GLN A 133 0.18 17.65 7.37
CA GLN A 133 0.69 17.21 6.07
C GLN A 133 1.39 15.86 6.16
N LEU A 134 2.21 15.64 7.19
CA LEU A 134 2.87 14.35 7.41
C LEU A 134 1.85 13.21 7.49
N ILE A 135 0.76 13.41 8.25
CA ILE A 135 -0.33 12.44 8.36
C ILE A 135 -1.01 12.18 7.02
N LYS A 136 -1.29 13.24 6.23
CA LYS A 136 -1.90 13.10 4.89
C LYS A 136 -0.99 12.35 3.92
N ASN A 137 0.31 12.57 4.02
CA ASN A 137 1.30 12.00 3.11
C ASN A 137 1.57 10.50 3.32
N GLN A 138 1.03 9.89 4.38
CA GLN A 138 1.08 8.43 4.59
C GLN A 138 0.51 7.62 3.41
N ASN A 139 -0.44 8.19 2.67
CA ASN A 139 -1.09 7.56 1.51
C ASN A 139 -0.61 8.18 0.18
N ARG A 140 0.69 8.51 0.07
CA ARG A 140 1.27 9.14 -1.13
C ARG A 140 2.47 8.36 -1.62
N LEU A 141 2.73 8.45 -2.93
CA LEU A 141 3.97 7.96 -3.52
C LEU A 141 5.13 8.86 -3.08
N ILE A 142 6.08 8.27 -2.35
CA ILE A 142 7.25 8.94 -1.80
C ILE A 142 8.53 8.16 -2.13
N THR A 143 9.66 8.83 -2.00
CA THR A 143 11.00 8.31 -2.29
C THR A 143 11.96 8.64 -1.15
N PRO A 144 13.14 7.98 -1.08
CA PRO A 144 14.19 8.40 -0.15
C PRO A 144 14.63 9.86 -0.30
N LEU A 145 14.48 10.46 -1.49
CA LEU A 145 14.77 11.89 -1.70
C LEU A 145 13.77 12.79 -0.97
N ASP A 146 12.50 12.38 -0.87
CA ASP A 146 11.47 13.07 -0.09
C ASP A 146 11.80 12.97 1.41
N LEU A 147 12.28 11.81 1.88
CA LEU A 147 12.74 11.65 3.25
C LEU A 147 13.97 12.54 3.54
N HIS A 148 14.92 12.63 2.62
CA HIS A 148 16.05 13.57 2.72
C HIS A 148 15.58 15.03 2.83
N ALA A 149 14.64 15.46 1.98
CA ALA A 149 14.05 16.80 2.08
C ALA A 149 13.29 17.01 3.40
N THR A 150 12.66 15.95 3.92
CA THR A 150 11.99 15.96 5.22
C THR A 150 12.96 16.16 6.37
N MET A 151 14.11 15.47 6.36
CA MET A 151 15.14 15.63 7.39
C MET A 151 15.75 17.05 7.38
N ARG A 152 15.96 17.64 6.19
CA ARG A 152 16.42 19.04 6.08
C ARG A 152 15.40 20.01 6.65
N HIS A 153 14.13 19.86 6.28
CA HIS A 153 13.05 20.68 6.83
C HIS A 153 12.89 20.46 8.36
N ALA A 154 13.03 19.22 8.85
CA ALA A 154 12.99 18.92 10.28
C ALA A 154 14.06 19.66 11.08
N ALA A 155 15.26 19.81 10.52
CA ALA A 155 16.35 20.52 11.18
C ALA A 155 16.01 21.98 11.47
N GLU A 156 15.18 22.61 10.62
CA GLU A 156 14.72 23.99 10.76
C GLU A 156 13.87 24.21 12.02
N PHE A 157 13.16 23.18 12.50
CA PHE A 157 12.40 23.24 13.75
C PHE A 157 13.30 23.37 15.00
N PHE A 158 14.56 22.95 14.89
CA PHE A 158 15.52 22.93 15.99
C PHE A 158 16.61 24.02 15.88
N THR A 159 16.58 24.82 14.83
CA THR A 159 17.45 25.98 14.63
C THR A 159 16.67 27.27 14.88
N PRO A 160 17.21 28.20 15.69
CA PRO A 160 16.64 29.55 15.78
C PRO A 160 16.64 30.18 14.39
N GLN A 161 15.46 30.51 13.86
CA GLN A 161 15.37 31.20 12.59
C GLN A 161 15.84 32.65 12.79
N PRO A 162 16.70 33.20 11.91
CA PRO A 162 16.89 34.65 11.87
C PRO A 162 15.55 35.33 11.57
N PRO A 163 15.38 36.62 11.93
CA PRO A 163 14.16 37.35 11.61
C PRO A 163 13.87 37.25 10.11
N PRO A 164 12.59 37.15 9.71
CA PRO A 164 12.21 36.87 8.33
C PRO A 164 12.76 37.96 7.40
N GLN A 165 13.84 37.65 6.71
CA GLN A 165 14.22 38.39 5.52
C GLN A 165 13.34 37.84 4.41
N HIS A 166 12.68 38.74 3.68
CA HIS A 166 12.00 38.44 2.43
C HIS A 166 13.03 37.87 1.43
N GLN A 167 13.30 36.58 1.51
CA GLN A 167 14.04 35.87 0.48
C GLN A 167 13.04 35.55 -0.62
N GLU A 168 13.14 36.33 -1.71
CA GLU A 168 12.55 35.96 -2.98
C GLU A 168 12.98 34.52 -3.32
N ASN A 169 12.00 33.66 -3.55
CA ASN A 169 12.17 32.29 -3.99
C ASN A 169 12.82 32.25 -5.38
N THR A 170 14.15 32.37 -5.43
CA THR A 170 14.95 32.20 -6.65
C THR A 170 16.08 31.20 -6.41
N LYS A 171 15.72 30.00 -5.96
CA LYS A 171 16.55 28.82 -6.24
C LYS A 171 15.75 27.81 -7.04
N THR A 172 15.80 28.01 -8.35
CA THR A 172 15.63 26.96 -9.37
C THR A 172 16.73 25.91 -9.19
N THR A 173 16.67 25.15 -8.10
CA THR A 173 17.26 23.82 -8.08
C THR A 173 16.43 22.97 -9.02
N SER A 174 17.09 22.19 -9.87
CA SER A 174 16.41 21.37 -10.86
C SER A 174 15.33 20.54 -10.14
N LYS A 175 14.07 20.62 -10.60
CA LYS A 175 12.92 19.90 -9.98
C LYS A 175 13.13 18.37 -9.88
N ARG A 176 14.18 17.83 -10.52
CA ARG A 176 14.53 16.42 -10.51
C ARG A 176 15.40 15.98 -9.31
N GLU A 177 16.10 16.90 -8.64
CA GLU A 177 17.11 16.52 -7.62
C GLU A 177 16.66 16.76 -6.16
N ALA A 178 15.74 17.67 -5.91
CA ALA A 178 15.26 17.97 -4.56
C ALA A 178 13.90 17.29 -4.34
N GLY A 179 13.89 16.16 -3.61
CA GLY A 179 12.63 15.57 -3.14
C GLY A 179 11.75 16.57 -2.37
N VAL A 180 10.49 16.23 -2.17
CA VAL A 180 9.50 17.07 -1.50
C VAL A 180 9.41 16.67 -0.03
N SER A 181 9.51 17.63 0.88
CA SER A 181 9.38 17.37 2.31
C SER A 181 7.99 16.78 2.64
N LEU A 182 7.95 15.74 3.48
CA LEU A 182 6.70 15.13 3.95
C LEU A 182 5.90 16.06 4.88
N PHE A 183 6.48 17.17 5.34
CA PHE A 183 5.78 18.23 6.08
C PHE A 183 5.04 19.22 5.17
N THR A 184 5.13 19.07 3.85
CA THR A 184 4.35 19.84 2.87
C THR A 184 3.42 18.92 2.08
N PRO A 185 2.35 19.43 1.45
CA PRO A 185 1.42 18.56 0.72
C PRO A 185 2.09 17.86 -0.47
N ILE A 186 1.98 16.52 -0.54
CA ILE A 186 2.34 15.75 -1.73
C ILE A 186 1.08 15.43 -2.53
N SER A 187 1.14 15.71 -3.84
CA SER A 187 0.02 15.50 -4.76
C SER A 187 -0.40 14.03 -4.83
N GLU A 188 -1.71 13.78 -4.78
CA GLU A 188 -2.32 12.47 -5.06
C GLU A 188 -2.09 11.99 -6.48
N LYS A 189 -1.85 12.93 -7.41
CA LYS A 189 -1.61 12.64 -8.83
C LYS A 189 -0.14 12.38 -9.16
N ARG A 190 0.75 12.39 -8.15
CA ARG A 190 2.18 12.12 -8.31
C ARG A 190 2.39 10.68 -8.78
N ASN A 191 3.10 10.49 -9.88
CA ASN A 191 3.40 9.18 -10.44
C ASN A 191 4.91 8.94 -10.62
N CYS A 192 5.29 7.68 -10.80
CA CYS A 192 6.69 7.25 -10.92
C CYS A 192 7.48 8.01 -12.00
N ALA A 193 6.88 8.22 -13.18
CA ALA A 193 7.54 8.90 -14.30
C ALA A 193 7.85 10.37 -14.00
N GLN A 194 6.95 11.07 -13.31
CA GLN A 194 7.14 12.48 -12.92
C GLN A 194 8.33 12.67 -11.97
N ILE A 195 8.63 11.66 -11.16
CA ILE A 195 9.66 11.73 -10.11
C ILE A 195 10.88 10.87 -10.42
N GLY A 196 11.03 10.46 -11.69
CA GLY A 196 12.23 9.78 -12.18
C GLY A 196 12.39 8.35 -11.68
N ILE A 197 11.36 7.73 -11.09
CA ILE A 197 11.40 6.29 -10.78
C ILE A 197 11.26 5.53 -12.10
N GLU A 198 12.27 4.75 -12.46
CA GLU A 198 12.19 3.90 -13.64
C GLU A 198 11.01 2.93 -13.51
N ALA A 199 10.39 2.63 -14.65
CA ALA A 199 9.18 1.82 -14.68
C ALA A 199 9.32 0.43 -14.05
N HIS A 200 10.56 -0.09 -13.89
CA HIS A 200 10.81 -1.37 -13.23
C HIS A 200 10.86 -1.29 -11.70
N TRP A 201 11.13 -0.11 -11.14
CA TRP A 201 11.03 0.17 -9.70
C TRP A 201 9.64 0.63 -9.27
N CYS A 202 8.79 1.00 -10.24
CA CYS A 202 7.42 1.41 -9.96
C CYS A 202 6.55 0.21 -9.53
N ALA A 203 6.11 0.19 -8.27
CA ALA A 203 5.28 -0.88 -7.72
C ALA A 203 3.78 -0.77 -8.08
N CYS A 204 3.33 0.34 -8.67
CA CYS A 204 1.91 0.50 -9.02
C CYS A 204 1.50 -0.47 -10.14
N LEU A 205 0.34 -1.12 -9.99
CA LEU A 205 -0.27 -1.93 -11.05
C LEU A 205 -0.44 -1.09 -12.32
N ALA A 206 0.01 -1.62 -13.46
CA ALA A 206 -0.22 -1.00 -14.75
C ALA A 206 -1.63 -1.38 -15.21
N TRP A 207 -2.54 -0.41 -15.24
CA TRP A 207 -3.83 -0.56 -15.88
C TRP A 207 -3.61 -0.84 -17.36
N GLN A 208 -3.95 -2.05 -17.78
CA GLN A 208 -4.08 -2.33 -19.21
C GLN A 208 -5.56 -2.19 -19.52
N SER A 209 -5.88 -1.25 -20.41
CA SER A 209 -7.18 -1.28 -21.07
C SER A 209 -7.22 -2.59 -21.87
N LEU A 210 -7.81 -3.61 -21.28
CA LEU A 210 -8.00 -4.88 -21.98
C LEU A 210 -9.00 -4.61 -23.09
N SER A 211 -8.58 -4.84 -24.33
CA SER A 211 -9.51 -4.85 -25.45
C SER A 211 -10.64 -5.83 -25.13
N PRO A 212 -11.92 -5.41 -25.19
CA PRO A 212 -13.09 -6.26 -24.89
C PRO A 212 -13.21 -7.52 -25.76
N LEU A 213 -12.32 -7.70 -26.73
CA LEU A 213 -12.43 -8.68 -27.81
C LEU A 213 -11.80 -10.05 -27.49
N GLY A 214 -11.02 -10.20 -26.40
CA GLY A 214 -10.30 -11.45 -26.09
C GLY A 214 -10.71 -12.21 -24.82
N THR A 215 -11.41 -11.56 -23.89
CA THR A 215 -11.90 -12.19 -22.64
C THR A 215 -13.42 -12.19 -22.69
N ASN A 216 -14.08 -13.31 -22.38
CA ASN A 216 -15.54 -13.35 -22.29
C ASN A 216 -16.01 -12.63 -21.01
N VAL A 217 -15.88 -11.30 -20.97
CA VAL A 217 -16.21 -10.45 -19.81
C VAL A 217 -17.66 -10.65 -19.35
N LYS A 218 -18.55 -11.08 -20.27
CA LYS A 218 -19.91 -11.50 -19.92
C LYS A 218 -19.92 -12.72 -18.99
N THR A 219 -19.07 -13.72 -19.20
CA THR A 219 -18.91 -14.87 -18.29
C THR A 219 -18.51 -14.41 -16.89
N ILE A 220 -17.62 -13.42 -16.78
CA ILE A 220 -17.25 -12.84 -15.49
C ILE A 220 -18.45 -12.13 -14.84
N GLY A 221 -19.23 -11.37 -15.63
CA GLY A 221 -20.49 -10.77 -15.17
C GLY A 221 -21.51 -11.79 -14.65
N TYR A 222 -21.71 -12.89 -15.36
CA TYR A 222 -22.59 -13.98 -14.92
C TYR A 222 -22.08 -14.65 -13.64
N TYR A 223 -20.77 -14.90 -13.54
CA TYR A 223 -20.14 -15.43 -12.33
C TYR A 223 -20.40 -14.52 -11.12
N VAL A 224 -20.23 -13.21 -11.27
CA VAL A 224 -20.46 -12.23 -10.20
C VAL A 224 -21.91 -12.28 -9.71
N VAL A 225 -22.89 -12.29 -10.63
CA VAL A 225 -24.31 -12.35 -10.25
C VAL A 225 -24.65 -13.68 -9.57
N ALA A 226 -24.04 -14.79 -9.99
CA ALA A 226 -24.19 -16.07 -9.31
C ALA A 226 -23.69 -16.00 -7.86
N GLN A 227 -22.56 -15.32 -7.60
CA GLN A 227 -22.07 -15.09 -6.23
C GLN A 227 -23.04 -14.22 -5.41
N PHE A 228 -23.66 -13.20 -6.01
CA PHE A 228 -24.68 -12.38 -5.33
C PHE A 228 -25.91 -13.20 -4.95
N ASN A 229 -26.36 -14.05 -5.87
CA ASN A 229 -27.49 -14.94 -5.64
C ASN A 229 -27.18 -15.97 -4.55
N ALA A 230 -25.95 -16.49 -4.47
CA ALA A 230 -25.56 -17.39 -3.38
C ALA A 230 -25.69 -16.73 -1.99
N GLN A 231 -25.42 -15.42 -1.87
CA GLN A 231 -25.60 -14.71 -0.59
C GLN A 231 -27.05 -14.59 -0.14
N THR A 232 -27.98 -14.54 -1.09
CA THR A 232 -29.41 -14.30 -0.84
C THR A 232 -30.25 -15.58 -0.95
N GLU A 233 -29.63 -16.74 -1.19
CA GLU A 233 -30.31 -18.01 -1.48
C GLU A 233 -31.29 -18.43 -0.37
N LYS A 234 -30.89 -18.28 0.89
CA LYS A 234 -31.74 -18.60 2.05
C LYS A 234 -32.91 -17.62 2.26
N HIS A 235 -32.96 -16.55 1.49
CA HIS A 235 -33.94 -15.47 1.59
C HIS A 235 -34.75 -15.30 0.30
N ARG A 236 -34.90 -16.37 -0.50
CA ARG A 236 -35.66 -16.34 -1.76
C ARG A 236 -37.16 -16.11 -1.58
N ASP A 237 -37.67 -16.33 -0.38
CA ASP A 237 -39.03 -15.95 0.05
C ASP A 237 -39.24 -14.43 0.09
N GLN A 238 -38.14 -13.65 0.18
CA GLN A 238 -38.18 -12.19 0.30
C GLN A 238 -37.47 -11.48 -0.86
N CYS A 239 -36.29 -11.96 -1.24
CA CYS A 239 -35.42 -11.38 -2.27
C CYS A 239 -35.60 -12.10 -3.61
N ALA A 240 -35.93 -11.31 -4.64
CA ALA A 240 -35.90 -11.75 -6.02
C ALA A 240 -34.48 -12.16 -6.43
N GLU A 241 -34.40 -13.22 -7.24
CA GLU A 241 -33.16 -13.61 -7.89
C GLU A 241 -32.69 -12.52 -8.87
N LEU A 242 -31.41 -12.17 -8.80
CA LEU A 242 -30.81 -11.18 -9.68
C LEU A 242 -30.33 -11.83 -10.98
N THR A 243 -30.39 -11.08 -12.08
CA THR A 243 -29.82 -11.46 -13.36
C THR A 243 -28.84 -10.41 -13.87
N PHE A 244 -27.80 -10.86 -14.56
CA PHE A 244 -26.86 -9.96 -15.23
C PHE A 244 -27.56 -9.25 -16.40
N SER A 245 -27.56 -7.92 -16.38
CA SER A 245 -28.20 -7.07 -17.39
C SER A 245 -27.19 -6.64 -18.45
N LYS A 246 -26.18 -5.87 -18.05
CA LYS A 246 -25.13 -5.38 -18.95
C LYS A 246 -23.86 -5.00 -18.20
N LEU A 247 -22.76 -4.97 -18.94
CA LEU A 247 -21.48 -4.41 -18.51
C LEU A 247 -21.49 -2.90 -18.75
N LEU A 248 -21.17 -2.11 -17.72
CA LEU A 248 -21.05 -0.66 -17.80
C LEU A 248 -19.59 -0.22 -18.00
N ALA A 249 -18.65 -0.87 -17.32
CA ALA A 249 -17.22 -0.62 -17.46
C ALA A 249 -16.40 -1.88 -17.12
N VAL A 250 -15.20 -1.99 -17.69
CA VAL A 250 -14.23 -3.03 -17.32
C VAL A 250 -12.81 -2.50 -17.44
N ASP A 251 -12.01 -2.81 -16.44
CA ASP A 251 -10.58 -2.59 -16.43
C ASP A 251 -9.86 -3.91 -16.11
N GLY A 252 -8.71 -4.12 -16.76
CA GLY A 252 -7.83 -5.25 -16.45
C GLY A 252 -6.58 -4.80 -15.72
N TYR A 253 -6.15 -5.62 -14.78
CA TYR A 253 -4.86 -5.51 -14.13
C TYR A 253 -4.08 -6.79 -14.38
N ALA A 254 -2.90 -6.58 -14.92
CA ALA A 254 -1.85 -7.56 -14.91
C ALA A 254 -0.60 -6.89 -14.31
N PRO A 255 0.27 -7.66 -13.64
CA PRO A 255 1.61 -7.18 -13.34
C PRO A 255 2.27 -6.61 -14.60
N SER A 256 2.95 -5.47 -14.46
CA SER A 256 3.68 -4.86 -15.58
C SER A 256 4.65 -5.87 -16.18
N THR A 257 4.74 -5.91 -17.51
CA THR A 257 5.71 -6.77 -18.21
C THR A 257 7.14 -6.54 -17.71
N LYS A 258 7.47 -5.32 -17.29
CA LYS A 258 8.78 -4.97 -16.71
C LYS A 258 8.99 -5.57 -15.32
N ILE A 259 7.94 -5.76 -14.52
CA ILE A 259 8.03 -6.45 -13.23
C ILE A 259 8.16 -7.96 -13.47
N LEU A 260 7.36 -8.50 -14.38
CA LEU A 260 7.39 -9.90 -14.75
C LEU A 260 8.75 -10.32 -15.29
N SER A 261 9.33 -9.55 -16.22
CA SER A 261 10.61 -9.89 -16.83
C SER A 261 11.82 -9.58 -15.95
N PHE A 262 11.69 -8.81 -14.86
CA PHE A 262 12.83 -8.52 -13.98
C PHE A 262 13.29 -9.77 -13.21
N LYS A 263 14.56 -10.13 -13.39
CA LYS A 263 15.24 -11.23 -12.71
C LYS A 263 16.04 -10.75 -11.50
N ALA A 264 16.96 -9.83 -11.73
CA ALA A 264 17.88 -9.28 -10.73
C ALA A 264 18.50 -7.96 -11.22
N SER A 265 19.32 -7.31 -10.40
CA SER A 265 20.24 -6.28 -10.88
C SER A 265 21.38 -6.94 -11.66
N ALA A 266 21.69 -6.40 -12.85
CA ALA A 266 22.81 -6.83 -13.69
C ALA A 266 24.16 -6.25 -13.21
N ASP A 267 24.14 -5.26 -12.31
CA ASP A 267 25.30 -4.58 -11.76
C ASP A 267 25.31 -4.57 -10.22
N ALA A 268 26.51 -4.32 -9.65
CA ALA A 268 26.75 -4.39 -8.21
C ALA A 268 26.08 -3.27 -7.42
N ASP A 269 25.91 -2.08 -8.02
CA ASP A 269 25.27 -0.92 -7.41
C ASP A 269 23.74 -0.88 -7.65
N GLY A 270 23.21 -1.81 -8.45
CA GLY A 270 21.78 -2.02 -8.62
C GLY A 270 21.07 -1.07 -9.58
N ARG A 271 21.80 -0.38 -10.46
CA ARG A 271 21.25 0.62 -11.37
C ARG A 271 20.76 0.03 -12.69
N ASN A 272 21.35 -1.06 -13.14
CA ASN A 272 21.02 -1.72 -14.40
C ASN A 272 20.19 -2.98 -14.13
N PRO A 273 18.93 -3.05 -14.56
CA PRO A 273 18.09 -4.24 -14.39
C PRO A 273 18.39 -5.33 -15.44
N ASP A 274 18.39 -6.59 -15.01
CA ASP A 274 18.31 -7.77 -15.88
C ASP A 274 16.84 -8.14 -16.08
N PHE A 275 16.36 -8.05 -17.33
CA PHE A 275 15.00 -8.40 -17.73
C PHE A 275 14.87 -9.79 -18.39
N SER A 276 15.77 -10.72 -18.08
CA SER A 276 15.78 -12.08 -18.65
C SER A 276 14.86 -13.09 -17.96
N ASP A 277 14.05 -12.68 -16.98
CA ASP A 277 13.07 -13.58 -16.34
C ASP A 277 11.95 -13.90 -17.34
N THR A 278 11.53 -15.17 -17.37
CA THR A 278 10.44 -15.66 -18.23
C THR A 278 9.13 -15.80 -17.46
N MET A 279 9.04 -15.22 -16.25
CA MET A 279 7.84 -15.24 -15.44
C MET A 279 6.64 -14.67 -16.19
N SER A 280 5.57 -15.46 -16.28
CA SER A 280 4.25 -14.99 -16.68
C SER A 280 3.42 -14.69 -15.43
N ALA A 281 2.44 -13.79 -15.57
CA ALA A 281 1.45 -13.62 -14.52
C ALA A 281 0.70 -14.95 -14.28
N GLY A 282 0.53 -15.35 -13.03
CA GLY A 282 -0.30 -16.51 -12.67
C GLY A 282 -1.80 -16.18 -12.60
N TYR A 283 -2.13 -14.89 -12.50
CA TYR A 283 -3.52 -14.42 -12.42
C TYR A 283 -3.71 -13.10 -13.18
N ARG A 284 -4.97 -12.75 -13.43
CA ARG A 284 -5.43 -11.44 -13.89
C ARG A 284 -6.50 -10.93 -12.93
N LEU A 285 -6.49 -9.63 -12.67
CA LEU A 285 -7.60 -9.00 -11.96
C LEU A 285 -8.45 -8.23 -12.98
N TYR A 286 -9.75 -8.26 -12.76
CA TYR A 286 -10.73 -7.50 -13.50
C TYR A 286 -11.48 -6.63 -12.52
N ARG A 287 -11.54 -5.32 -12.75
CA ARG A 287 -12.53 -4.46 -12.10
C ARG A 287 -13.67 -4.25 -13.07
N LEU A 288 -14.87 -4.66 -12.68
CA LEU A 288 -16.07 -4.53 -13.51
C LEU A 288 -17.04 -3.57 -12.83
N THR A 289 -17.73 -2.78 -13.64
CA THR A 289 -18.99 -2.15 -13.24
C THR A 289 -20.11 -2.82 -14.03
N ILE A 290 -21.05 -3.47 -13.35
CA ILE A 290 -22.15 -4.23 -13.98
C ILE A 290 -23.51 -3.68 -13.55
N GLU A 291 -24.50 -3.83 -14.41
CA GLU A 291 -25.92 -3.65 -14.07
C GLU A 291 -26.61 -5.00 -13.85
N THR A 292 -27.47 -5.11 -12.84
CA THR A 292 -28.36 -6.26 -12.62
C THR A 292 -29.83 -5.92 -12.66
N LEU A 293 -30.67 -6.91 -12.95
CA LEU A 293 -32.14 -6.85 -12.88
C LEU A 293 -32.68 -7.82 -11.82
N PRO A 294 -33.89 -7.61 -11.29
CA PRO A 294 -34.80 -6.47 -11.53
C PRO A 294 -34.42 -5.19 -10.79
N ASN A 295 -33.38 -5.21 -9.96
CA ASN A 295 -33.08 -4.11 -9.03
C ASN A 295 -32.33 -2.91 -9.65
N HIS A 296 -32.12 -2.91 -10.97
CA HIS A 296 -31.35 -1.92 -11.74
C HIS A 296 -30.05 -1.53 -11.07
N GLY A 297 -29.30 -2.56 -10.67
CA GLY A 297 -28.21 -2.41 -9.75
C GLY A 297 -26.85 -2.23 -10.32
N HIS A 298 -26.18 -1.12 -9.97
CA HIS A 298 -24.84 -0.85 -10.45
C HIS A 298 -23.84 -1.33 -9.40
N TYR A 299 -23.04 -2.33 -9.74
CA TYR A 299 -22.06 -2.91 -8.83
C TYR A 299 -20.66 -2.75 -9.38
N GLU A 300 -19.76 -2.20 -8.57
CA GLU A 300 -18.32 -2.27 -8.79
C GLU A 300 -17.75 -3.47 -8.05
N VAL A 301 -17.03 -4.32 -8.78
CA VAL A 301 -16.50 -5.59 -8.27
C VAL A 301 -15.10 -5.83 -8.78
N THR A 302 -14.28 -6.49 -7.96
CA THR A 302 -12.97 -7.01 -8.38
C THR A 302 -13.04 -8.53 -8.47
N VAL A 303 -12.68 -9.09 -9.62
CA VAL A 303 -12.65 -10.53 -9.87
C VAL A 303 -11.24 -10.92 -10.26
N GLN A 304 -10.73 -11.97 -9.64
CA GLN A 304 -9.46 -12.59 -9.99
C GLN A 304 -9.70 -13.84 -10.84
N GLU A 305 -9.05 -13.89 -12.00
CA GLU A 305 -8.93 -15.09 -12.83
C GLU A 305 -7.56 -15.71 -12.62
N ASP A 306 -7.52 -16.98 -12.24
CA ASP A 306 -6.32 -17.81 -12.37
C ASP A 306 -6.09 -18.16 -13.84
N ILE A 307 -4.94 -17.78 -14.40
CA ILE A 307 -4.69 -17.91 -15.85
C ILE A 307 -4.57 -19.37 -16.29
N ALA A 308 -4.03 -20.25 -15.44
CA ALA A 308 -3.77 -21.64 -15.80
C ALA A 308 -5.05 -22.49 -15.80
N SER A 309 -5.93 -22.27 -14.82
CA SER A 309 -7.16 -23.03 -14.63
C SER A 309 -8.42 -22.32 -15.14
N HIS A 310 -8.31 -21.05 -15.53
CA HIS A 310 -9.44 -20.17 -15.84
C HIS A 310 -10.47 -20.05 -14.71
N ARG A 311 -10.05 -20.32 -13.47
CA ARG A 311 -10.93 -20.25 -12.31
C ARG A 311 -11.11 -18.79 -11.88
N LEU A 312 -12.37 -18.37 -11.79
CA LEU A 312 -12.75 -17.07 -11.25
C LEU A 312 -12.92 -17.13 -9.73
N SER A 313 -12.50 -16.07 -9.06
CA SER A 313 -12.66 -15.87 -7.62
C SER A 313 -12.91 -14.39 -7.32
N MET A 314 -13.67 -14.10 -6.26
CA MET A 314 -13.93 -12.74 -5.81
C MET A 314 -14.17 -12.72 -4.31
N ASP A 315 -13.87 -11.59 -3.67
CA ASP A 315 -14.32 -11.33 -2.30
C ASP A 315 -15.66 -10.59 -2.33
N ILE A 316 -16.69 -11.25 -1.82
CA ILE A 316 -18.04 -10.70 -1.77
C ILE A 316 -18.12 -9.45 -0.89
N ASN A 317 -17.26 -9.33 0.11
CA ASN A 317 -17.24 -8.19 1.04
C ASN A 317 -16.64 -6.93 0.41
N SER A 318 -15.89 -7.07 -0.69
CA SER A 318 -15.32 -5.94 -1.43
C SER A 318 -16.25 -5.34 -2.49
N VAL A 319 -17.45 -5.91 -2.67
CA VAL A 319 -18.42 -5.48 -3.67
C VAL A 319 -19.07 -4.17 -3.25
N SER A 320 -19.10 -3.20 -4.16
CA SER A 320 -19.72 -1.89 -3.92
C SER A 320 -20.96 -1.71 -4.79
N ARG A 321 -22.12 -1.46 -4.16
CA ARG A 321 -23.33 -1.01 -4.83
C ARG A 321 -23.26 0.51 -5.00
N VAL A 322 -23.02 0.98 -6.23
CA VAL A 322 -22.66 2.38 -6.51
C VAL A 322 -23.86 3.30 -6.81
N ASN A 323 -25.07 2.75 -6.95
CA ASN A 323 -26.31 3.53 -7.04
C ASN A 323 -27.26 3.21 -5.88
N ALA A 324 -28.06 4.20 -5.47
CA ALA A 324 -28.96 4.08 -4.32
C ALA A 324 -30.01 2.98 -4.52
N TYR A 325 -30.19 2.13 -3.51
CA TYR A 325 -31.18 1.04 -3.50
C TYR A 325 -32.43 1.35 -2.64
N ARG A 326 -32.40 2.41 -1.82
CA ARG A 326 -33.55 2.95 -1.07
C ARG A 326 -34.42 1.85 -0.42
N GLN A 327 -35.69 1.73 -0.83
CA GLN A 327 -36.68 0.79 -0.29
C GLN A 327 -36.65 -0.59 -0.97
N GLN A 328 -35.79 -0.81 -1.97
CA GLN A 328 -35.73 -2.07 -2.71
C GLN A 328 -35.45 -3.29 -1.83
N ALA A 329 -34.78 -3.11 -0.68
CA ALA A 329 -34.45 -4.17 0.27
C ALA A 329 -35.21 -4.05 1.62
N ALA A 330 -36.33 -3.32 1.66
CA ALA A 330 -37.06 -3.03 2.90
C ALA A 330 -37.54 -4.29 3.64
N CYS A 331 -37.87 -5.37 2.93
CA CYS A 331 -38.30 -6.66 3.47
C CYS A 331 -37.28 -7.30 4.43
N LEU A 332 -35.98 -7.04 4.25
CA LEU A 332 -34.94 -7.58 5.14
C LEU A 332 -34.85 -6.87 6.50
N GLY A 333 -35.47 -5.69 6.63
CA GLY A 333 -35.37 -4.84 7.82
C GLY A 333 -33.92 -4.47 8.17
N ASP A 334 -33.68 -4.22 9.46
CA ASP A 334 -32.35 -3.89 10.02
C ASP A 334 -31.55 -5.13 10.45
N LYS A 335 -32.13 -6.33 10.32
CA LYS A 335 -31.53 -7.58 10.83
C LYS A 335 -30.42 -8.14 9.93
N LEU A 336 -30.45 -7.81 8.63
CA LEU A 336 -29.50 -8.33 7.63
C LEU A 336 -28.91 -7.20 6.77
N PRO A 337 -28.20 -6.22 7.38
CA PRO A 337 -27.75 -5.03 6.67
C PRO A 337 -26.78 -5.34 5.52
N HIS A 338 -25.99 -6.41 5.66
CA HIS A 338 -25.02 -6.86 4.65
C HIS A 338 -25.67 -7.39 3.36
N LEU A 339 -26.93 -7.84 3.40
CA LEU A 339 -27.65 -8.34 2.21
C LEU A 339 -28.48 -7.26 1.50
N ARG A 340 -28.67 -6.10 2.13
CA ARG A 340 -29.53 -5.03 1.59
C ARG A 340 -29.06 -4.53 0.22
N ALA A 341 -27.75 -4.51 0.00
CA ALA A 341 -27.17 -4.11 -1.28
C ALA A 341 -27.46 -5.11 -2.41
N LEU A 342 -27.81 -6.36 -2.10
CA LEU A 342 -27.99 -7.46 -3.05
C LEU A 342 -29.47 -7.90 -3.19
N CYS A 343 -30.35 -7.44 -2.32
CA CYS A 343 -31.75 -7.86 -2.30
C CYS A 343 -32.68 -6.91 -3.06
N TYR A 344 -33.67 -7.48 -3.75
CA TYR A 344 -34.83 -6.75 -4.26
C TYR A 344 -36.11 -7.45 -3.85
N CYS A 345 -36.93 -6.77 -3.08
CA CYS A 345 -38.07 -7.39 -2.45
C CYS A 345 -39.16 -7.77 -3.45
N LEU A 346 -39.69 -8.99 -3.34
CA LEU A 346 -40.69 -9.54 -4.27
C LEU A 346 -41.97 -8.68 -4.39
N HIS A 347 -42.38 -8.00 -3.31
CA HIS A 347 -43.55 -7.12 -3.36
C HIS A 347 -43.35 -5.93 -4.31
N GLN A 348 -42.15 -5.36 -4.38
CA GLN A 348 -41.84 -4.28 -5.34
C GLN A 348 -41.90 -4.76 -6.80
N LYS A 349 -41.44 -6.00 -7.05
CA LYS A 349 -41.54 -6.64 -8.37
C LYS A 349 -42.99 -6.74 -8.85
N SER A 350 -43.91 -7.04 -7.93
CA SER A 350 -45.33 -7.21 -8.24
C SER A 350 -46.04 -5.88 -8.54
N GLU A 351 -45.60 -4.79 -7.92
CA GLU A 351 -46.15 -3.44 -8.12
C GLU A 351 -45.72 -2.85 -9.47
N GLU A 352 -44.45 -2.99 -9.85
CA GLU A 352 -43.96 -2.57 -11.17
C GLU A 352 -44.66 -3.34 -12.31
N GLN A 353 -44.85 -4.65 -12.16
CA GLN A 353 -45.58 -5.45 -13.14
C GLN A 353 -47.06 -5.07 -13.27
N LYS A 354 -47.69 -4.60 -12.18
CA LYS A 354 -49.05 -4.04 -12.21
C LYS A 354 -49.08 -2.66 -12.89
N ALA A 355 -48.11 -1.80 -12.61
CA ALA A 355 -47.99 -0.47 -13.21
C ALA A 355 -47.77 -0.51 -14.73
N VAL A 356 -46.94 -1.45 -15.22
CA VAL A 356 -46.71 -1.68 -16.65
C VAL A 356 -47.98 -2.20 -17.34
N LYS A 357 -48.76 -3.07 -16.68
CA LYS A 357 -50.05 -3.57 -17.22
C LYS A 357 -51.17 -2.53 -17.23
N SER A 358 -51.14 -1.53 -16.34
CA SER A 358 -52.12 -0.44 -16.31
C SER A 358 -51.78 0.74 -17.23
N GLY A 359 -50.62 0.75 -17.89
CA GLY A 359 -50.09 1.90 -18.64
C GLY A 359 -50.35 1.94 -20.16
N SER A 360 -51.07 0.98 -20.75
CA SER A 360 -51.45 1.03 -22.17
C SER A 360 -52.79 1.75 -22.36
N GLY A 361 -52.80 3.08 -22.28
CA GLY A 361 -54.03 3.83 -22.55
C GLY A 361 -54.05 5.30 -22.13
N ALA A 362 -53.08 6.11 -22.54
CA ALA A 362 -53.28 7.56 -22.64
C ALA A 362 -52.29 8.17 -23.64
N SER A 363 -52.71 8.21 -24.90
CA SER A 363 -52.17 9.15 -25.88
C SER A 363 -52.70 10.54 -25.53
N ILE A 364 -51.83 11.52 -25.32
CA ILE A 364 -52.22 12.93 -25.30
C ILE A 364 -51.30 13.68 -26.25
N LYS A 365 -51.95 14.38 -27.17
CA LYS A 365 -51.42 15.30 -28.18
C LYS A 365 -50.56 16.41 -27.61
#